data_AF-A0A832I215-F1
#
_entry.id   AF-A0A832I215-F1
#
_cell.length_a   1.000
_cell.length_b   1.000
_cell.length_c   1.000
_cell.angle_alpha   90.00
_cell.angle_beta   90.00
_cell.angle_gamma   90.00
#
_symmetry.space_group_name_H-M   'P 1'
#
loop_
_entity.id
_entity.type
_entity.pdbx_description
1 polymer ?
#
loop_
_entity_poly.entity_id
_entity_poly.type
_entity_poly.pdbx_seq_one_letter_code
_entity_poly.pdbx_strand_id
1 'polypeptide(L)'
;MSPPRHCAGTPTLHRRAEERTRVPPLWLLLAQTARTKEDIPPLLAGPLLRAMLSGAPYPEALYSAVVRRIRADRQIDYLRSCVLKGYLNRNLHMEVSMSLDTERPEPAYRLGRLFAALEKTQKDALGEGLGKTIRDTYYGAASATPRTVFPRLLRVYQHHLGKLEGGRRVNRERLVQEILAPLDVLPAHLGLAEQGLFALGYYHQTMAFYSRRSEGAVDTTT
;
A
#
# COMPACT_ATOMS: atom_id res chain seq x y z
N MET A 1 -11.80 -36.05 -40.51
CA MET A 1 -12.40 -36.51 -39.23
C MET A 1 -11.59 -35.95 -38.08
N SER A 2 -12.20 -35.08 -37.26
CA SER A 2 -11.73 -34.65 -35.92
C SER A 2 -12.09 -35.72 -34.85
N PRO A 3 -11.87 -35.50 -33.53
CA PRO A 3 -10.65 -35.45 -32.69
C PRO A 3 -10.77 -36.53 -31.53
N PRO A 4 -10.17 -36.47 -30.29
CA PRO A 4 -10.11 -35.37 -29.27
C PRO A 4 -8.71 -35.14 -28.61
N ARG A 5 -8.29 -33.88 -28.37
CA ARG A 5 -8.27 -33.12 -27.09
C ARG A 5 -7.85 -33.92 -25.84
N HIS A 6 -6.85 -33.44 -25.08
CA HIS A 6 -6.89 -33.29 -23.61
C HIS A 6 -5.84 -32.25 -23.14
N CYS A 7 -6.34 -31.28 -22.36
CA CYS A 7 -5.64 -30.13 -21.81
C CYS A 7 -4.79 -30.53 -20.58
N ALA A 8 -3.53 -30.08 -20.50
CA ALA A 8 -2.78 -30.09 -19.25
C ALA A 8 -3.01 -28.74 -18.53
N GLY A 9 -3.86 -28.78 -17.51
CA GLY A 9 -4.20 -27.65 -16.67
C GLY A 9 -3.05 -27.23 -15.74
N THR A 10 -2.93 -25.92 -15.62
CA THR A 10 -2.21 -25.13 -14.61
C THR A 10 -2.13 -25.76 -13.22
N PRO A 11 -0.96 -25.78 -12.56
CA PRO A 11 -0.88 -25.99 -11.13
C PRO A 11 -1.25 -24.69 -10.38
N THR A 12 -2.46 -24.76 -9.84
CA THR A 12 -3.06 -24.02 -8.73
C THR A 12 -2.08 -23.39 -7.72
N LEU A 13 -2.20 -22.06 -7.58
CA LEU A 13 -1.53 -21.16 -6.63
C LEU A 13 -2.03 -21.34 -5.17
N HIS A 14 -2.07 -22.57 -4.65
CA HIS A 14 -2.59 -22.85 -3.29
C HIS A 14 -1.59 -23.49 -2.32
N ARG A 15 -0.28 -23.37 -2.54
CA ARG A 15 0.73 -23.73 -1.52
C ARG A 15 1.67 -22.56 -1.23
N ARG A 16 1.54 -21.98 -0.02
CA ARG A 16 2.63 -21.55 0.89
C ARG A 16 2.14 -20.49 1.90
N ALA A 17 1.14 -20.83 2.71
CA ALA A 17 0.75 -20.01 3.86
C ALA A 17 1.61 -20.28 5.12
N GLU A 18 2.67 -21.09 5.05
CA GLU A 18 3.48 -21.50 6.23
C GLU A 18 4.99 -21.37 6.06
N GLU A 19 5.48 -20.59 5.09
CA GLU A 19 6.92 -20.41 4.92
C GLU A 19 7.43 -19.18 5.69
N ARG A 20 7.91 -19.46 6.93
CA ARG A 20 8.97 -18.77 7.69
C ARG A 20 9.39 -17.42 7.12
N THR A 21 9.25 -16.34 7.89
CA THR A 21 9.89 -15.01 7.72
C THR A 21 11.02 -14.97 6.67
N ARG A 22 10.66 -15.03 5.39
CA ARG A 22 11.64 -15.12 4.32
C ARG A 22 12.01 -13.70 4.02
N VAL A 23 13.16 -13.29 4.55
CA VAL A 23 13.80 -12.06 4.13
C VAL A 23 13.86 -12.14 2.59
N PRO A 24 13.19 -11.22 1.88
CA PRO A 24 13.17 -11.29 0.43
C PRO A 24 14.61 -11.24 -0.11
N PRO A 25 14.94 -12.05 -1.14
CA PRO A 25 16.29 -12.09 -1.66
C PRO A 25 16.69 -10.74 -2.24
N LEU A 26 17.99 -10.42 -2.17
CA LEU A 26 18.55 -9.13 -2.60
C LEU A 26 18.07 -8.68 -3.99
N TRP A 27 18.11 -9.59 -4.97
CA TRP A 27 17.72 -9.28 -6.34
C TRP A 27 16.24 -8.88 -6.46
N LEU A 28 15.37 -9.45 -5.61
CA LEU A 28 13.94 -9.17 -5.62
C LEU A 28 13.64 -7.79 -5.03
N LEU A 29 14.45 -7.34 -4.07
CA LEU A 29 14.42 -5.98 -3.54
C LEU A 29 14.91 -4.97 -4.57
N LEU A 30 16.01 -5.26 -5.26
CA LEU A 30 16.55 -4.40 -6.33
C LEU A 30 15.58 -4.28 -7.50
N ALA A 31 14.86 -5.35 -7.85
CA ALA A 31 13.84 -5.30 -8.89
C ALA A 31 12.71 -4.29 -8.59
N GLN A 32 12.50 -3.91 -7.31
CA GLN A 32 11.47 -2.92 -6.94
C GLN A 32 11.86 -1.48 -7.27
N THR A 33 13.13 -1.20 -7.58
CA THR A 33 13.59 0.17 -7.90
C THR A 33 13.38 0.57 -9.35
N ALA A 34 12.99 -0.38 -10.20
CA ALA A 34 13.12 -0.29 -11.64
C ALA A 34 11.84 -0.77 -12.36
N ARG A 35 11.64 -0.36 -13.62
CA ARG A 35 10.54 -0.90 -14.44
C ARG A 35 10.96 -2.20 -15.11
N THR A 36 12.15 -2.22 -15.69
CA THR A 36 12.78 -3.39 -16.29
C THR A 36 14.11 -3.69 -15.60
N LYS A 37 14.75 -4.82 -15.91
CA LYS A 37 16.00 -5.21 -15.24
C LYS A 37 17.16 -4.27 -15.56
N GLU A 38 17.10 -3.64 -16.73
CA GLU A 38 18.11 -2.72 -17.26
C GLU A 38 18.07 -1.36 -16.54
N ASP A 39 16.91 -1.00 -15.97
CA ASP A 39 16.71 0.24 -15.20
C ASP A 39 17.19 0.13 -13.74
N ILE A 40 17.66 -1.05 -13.30
CA ILE A 40 18.15 -1.25 -11.93
C ILE A 40 19.47 -0.47 -11.77
N PRO A 41 19.58 0.45 -10.80
CA PRO A 41 20.81 1.20 -10.61
C PRO A 41 21.98 0.24 -10.31
N PRO A 42 23.02 0.18 -11.18
CA PRO A 42 24.07 -0.85 -11.06
C PRO A 42 24.89 -0.71 -9.78
N LEU A 43 25.00 0.52 -9.26
CA LEU A 43 25.74 0.84 -8.04
C LEU A 43 24.97 0.56 -6.75
N LEU A 44 23.72 0.08 -6.81
CA LEU A 44 22.89 -0.13 -5.62
C LEU A 44 23.08 -1.51 -4.98
N ALA A 45 23.48 -2.51 -5.77
CA ALA A 45 23.59 -3.89 -5.31
C ALA A 45 24.66 -4.07 -4.21
N GLY A 46 25.85 -3.47 -4.40
CA GLY A 46 26.95 -3.56 -3.44
C GLY A 46 26.64 -2.92 -2.08
N PRO A 47 26.21 -1.63 -2.04
CA PRO A 47 25.81 -0.97 -0.80
C PRO A 47 24.66 -1.67 -0.07
N LEU A 48 23.66 -2.19 -0.80
CA LEU A 48 22.56 -2.93 -0.19
C LEU A 48 23.02 -4.25 0.41
N LEU A 49 23.84 -5.03 -0.31
CA LEU A 49 24.42 -6.27 0.22
C LEU A 49 25.25 -6.00 1.48
N ARG A 50 26.07 -4.94 1.47
CA ARG A 50 26.84 -4.52 2.65
C ARG A 50 25.92 -4.21 3.83
N ALA A 51 24.87 -3.43 3.63
CA ALA A 51 23.90 -3.10 4.69
C ALA A 51 23.19 -4.35 5.25
N MET A 52 22.90 -5.34 4.39
CA MET A 52 22.30 -6.60 4.82
C MET A 52 23.25 -7.46 5.67
N LEU A 53 24.52 -7.55 5.29
CA LEU A 53 25.51 -8.39 5.99
C LEU A 53 26.09 -7.75 7.25
N SER A 54 26.30 -6.44 7.23
CA SER A 54 26.96 -5.71 8.33
C SER A 54 25.99 -5.06 9.32
N GLY A 55 24.68 -5.08 9.02
CA GLY A 55 23.69 -4.33 9.79
C GLY A 55 23.78 -2.80 9.62
N ALA A 56 24.64 -2.30 8.73
CA ALA A 56 24.76 -0.89 8.43
C ALA A 56 23.45 -0.29 7.87
N PRO A 57 23.29 1.05 7.89
CA PRO A 57 22.13 1.72 7.32
C PRO A 57 21.88 1.33 5.86
N TYR A 58 20.60 1.21 5.50
CA TYR A 58 20.24 0.93 4.11
C TYR A 58 20.58 2.13 3.21
N PRO A 59 20.95 1.90 1.93
CA PRO A 59 21.25 3.00 1.01
C PRO A 59 20.02 3.90 0.79
N GLU A 60 20.17 5.21 0.96
CA GLU A 60 19.09 6.18 0.70
C GLU A 60 18.60 6.12 -0.75
N ALA A 61 19.49 5.83 -1.69
CA ALA A 61 19.17 5.62 -3.10
C ALA A 61 18.15 4.48 -3.31
N LEU A 62 18.15 3.44 -2.47
CA LEU A 62 17.15 2.36 -2.54
C LEU A 62 15.77 2.91 -2.19
N TYR A 63 15.70 3.62 -1.07
CA TYR A 63 14.45 4.16 -0.55
C TYR A 63 13.84 5.20 -1.49
N SER A 64 14.65 6.16 -1.95
CA SER A 64 14.21 7.19 -2.90
C SER A 64 13.75 6.60 -4.22
N ALA A 65 14.44 5.58 -4.75
CA ALA A 65 14.04 4.90 -5.97
C ALA A 65 12.70 4.18 -5.81
N VAL A 66 12.48 3.45 -4.70
CA VAL A 66 11.21 2.77 -4.43
C VAL A 66 10.06 3.77 -4.28
N VAL A 67 10.23 4.84 -3.49
CA VAL A 67 9.19 5.89 -3.33
C VAL A 67 8.85 6.52 -4.69
N ARG A 68 9.86 6.83 -5.51
CA ARG A 68 9.66 7.38 -6.86
C ARG A 68 8.91 6.39 -7.76
N ARG A 69 9.23 5.10 -7.72
CA ARG A 69 8.52 4.06 -8.49
C ARG A 69 7.07 3.95 -8.07
N ILE A 70 6.80 3.88 -6.76
CA ILE A 70 5.45 3.88 -6.21
C ILE A 70 4.67 5.10 -6.70
N ARG A 71 5.28 6.28 -6.72
CA ARG A 71 4.61 7.50 -7.21
C ARG A 71 4.28 7.43 -8.70
N ALA A 72 5.14 6.79 -9.50
CA ALA A 72 4.99 6.67 -10.94
C ALA A 72 3.96 5.61 -11.37
N ASP A 73 4.00 4.41 -10.77
CA ASP A 73 3.10 3.32 -11.15
C ASP A 73 1.89 3.16 -10.22
N ARG A 74 1.94 3.73 -9.01
CA ARG A 74 0.90 3.72 -7.96
C ARG A 74 0.65 2.32 -7.39
N GLN A 75 1.65 1.45 -7.49
CA GLN A 75 1.61 0.08 -6.97
C GLN A 75 2.40 0.00 -5.67
N ILE A 76 1.76 -0.49 -4.61
CA ILE A 76 2.39 -0.71 -3.30
C ILE A 76 2.18 -2.17 -2.94
N ASP A 77 3.19 -2.97 -3.27
CA ASP A 77 3.20 -4.40 -3.00
C ASP A 77 3.88 -4.70 -1.66
N TYR A 78 3.76 -5.96 -1.22
CA TYR A 78 4.43 -6.46 -0.03
C TYR A 78 5.94 -6.16 -0.03
N LEU A 79 6.61 -6.41 -1.16
CA LEU A 79 8.06 -6.21 -1.29
C LEU A 79 8.48 -4.75 -1.13
N ARG A 80 7.72 -3.83 -1.76
CA ARG A 80 7.97 -2.39 -1.64
C ARG A 80 7.74 -1.93 -0.20
N SER A 81 6.68 -2.42 0.43
CA SER A 81 6.39 -2.15 1.84
C SER A 81 7.51 -2.66 2.76
N CYS A 82 8.07 -3.84 2.50
CA CYS A 82 9.23 -4.35 3.23
C CYS A 82 10.46 -3.45 3.10
N VAL A 83 10.76 -2.92 1.90
CA VAL A 83 11.86 -1.97 1.70
C VAL A 83 11.63 -0.69 2.49
N LEU A 84 10.42 -0.11 2.38
CA LEU A 84 10.07 1.12 3.09
C LEU A 84 10.19 0.94 4.60
N LYS A 85 9.58 -0.13 5.16
CA LYS A 85 9.68 -0.47 6.58
C LYS A 85 11.14 -0.65 6.99
N GLY A 86 11.91 -1.43 6.22
CA GLY A 86 13.31 -1.71 6.53
C GLY A 86 14.14 -0.44 6.66
N TYR A 87 13.97 0.50 5.71
CA TYR A 87 14.62 1.80 5.75
C TYR A 87 14.17 2.66 6.92
N LEU A 88 12.85 2.83 7.13
CA LEU A 88 12.32 3.66 8.21
C LEU A 88 12.74 3.15 9.60
N ASN A 89 12.81 1.84 9.80
CA ASN A 89 13.22 1.27 11.08
C ASN A 89 14.72 1.36 11.29
N ARG A 90 15.53 1.05 10.27
CA ARG A 90 16.99 0.96 10.42
C ARG A 90 17.68 2.32 10.34
N ASN A 91 17.21 3.20 9.46
CA ASN A 91 17.87 4.49 9.22
C ASN A 91 17.23 5.62 10.04
N LEU A 92 15.92 5.55 10.30
CA LEU A 92 15.18 6.63 10.97
C LEU A 92 14.62 6.21 12.34
N HIS A 93 14.89 4.98 12.80
CA HIS A 93 14.49 4.48 14.12
C HIS A 93 12.98 4.63 14.44
N MET A 94 12.12 4.49 13.44
CA MET A 94 10.66 4.75 13.57
C MET A 94 9.81 3.55 14.01
N GLU A 95 10.41 2.38 14.25
CA GLU A 95 9.73 1.15 14.71
C GLU A 95 8.36 0.86 14.06
N VAL A 96 8.33 0.81 12.72
CA VAL A 96 7.13 0.46 11.95
C VAL A 96 6.95 -1.06 11.91
N SER A 97 5.74 -1.55 12.23
CA SER A 97 5.36 -2.97 12.05
C SER A 97 4.89 -3.24 10.62
N MET A 98 4.63 -4.51 10.25
CA MET A 98 3.98 -4.84 8.96
C MET A 98 2.44 -4.94 9.10
N SER A 99 1.90 -4.71 10.30
CA SER A 99 0.49 -4.80 10.59
C SER A 99 -0.14 -3.40 10.66
N LEU A 100 -1.46 -3.34 10.51
CA LEU A 100 -2.19 -2.11 10.72
C LEU A 100 -2.12 -1.71 12.19
N ASP A 101 -1.38 -0.64 12.45
CA ASP A 101 -1.43 0.12 13.70
C ASP A 101 -2.43 1.28 13.55
N THR A 102 -3.46 1.35 14.39
CA THR A 102 -4.47 2.42 14.33
C THR A 102 -4.12 3.62 15.22
N GLU A 103 -3.24 3.44 16.19
CA GLU A 103 -2.91 4.43 17.21
C GLU A 103 -1.74 5.32 16.79
N ARG A 104 -0.96 4.86 15.80
CA ARG A 104 0.18 5.59 15.22
C ARG A 104 -0.10 7.08 14.99
N PRO A 105 0.66 8.02 15.61
CA PRO A 105 0.32 9.44 15.60
C PRO A 105 0.72 10.16 14.29
N GLU A 106 1.62 9.60 13.48
CA GLU A 106 2.21 10.32 12.36
C GLU A 106 1.17 10.69 11.29
N PRO A 107 1.03 11.99 10.94
CA PRO A 107 0.04 12.44 9.97
C PRO A 107 0.17 11.73 8.62
N ALA A 108 1.39 11.50 8.16
CA ALA A 108 1.65 10.84 6.88
C ALA A 108 1.05 9.42 6.81
N TYR A 109 1.23 8.63 7.88
CA TYR A 109 0.71 7.28 7.96
C TYR A 109 -0.82 7.27 8.01
N ARG A 110 -1.42 8.16 8.81
CA ARG A 110 -2.88 8.35 8.89
C ARG A 110 -3.47 8.77 7.56
N LEU A 111 -2.83 9.69 6.83
CA LEU A 111 -3.27 10.10 5.49
C LEU A 111 -3.20 8.95 4.48
N GLY A 112 -2.21 8.07 4.60
CA GLY A 112 -2.15 6.82 3.84
C GLY A 112 -3.35 5.93 4.10
N ARG A 113 -3.68 5.70 5.39
CA ARG A 113 -4.87 4.94 5.80
C ARG A 113 -6.16 5.58 5.28
N LEU A 114 -6.27 6.90 5.39
CA LEU A 114 -7.42 7.66 4.90
C LEU A 114 -7.58 7.43 3.40
N PHE A 115 -6.51 7.60 2.62
CA PHE A 115 -6.54 7.42 1.17
C PHE A 115 -7.04 6.02 0.76
N ALA A 116 -6.58 4.98 1.45
CA ALA A 116 -7.06 3.61 1.24
C ALA A 116 -8.56 3.47 1.56
N ALA A 117 -9.04 4.09 2.64
CA ALA A 117 -10.46 4.07 2.99
C ALA A 117 -11.32 4.80 1.95
N LEU A 118 -10.87 5.95 1.43
CA LEU A 118 -11.57 6.69 0.38
C LEU A 118 -11.63 5.89 -0.93
N GLU A 119 -10.53 5.27 -1.34
CA GLU A 119 -10.47 4.44 -2.56
C GLU A 119 -11.38 3.23 -2.44
N LYS A 120 -11.36 2.55 -1.29
CA LYS A 120 -12.25 1.41 -1.05
C LYS A 120 -13.72 1.82 -1.07
N THR A 121 -14.07 2.99 -0.52
CA THR A 121 -15.43 3.53 -0.59
C THR A 121 -15.86 3.77 -2.04
N GLN A 122 -14.98 4.38 -2.86
CA GLN A 122 -15.26 4.58 -4.28
C GLN A 122 -15.51 3.25 -4.99
N LYS A 123 -14.66 2.24 -4.76
CA LYS A 123 -14.79 0.91 -5.35
C LYS A 123 -16.11 0.23 -4.94
N ASP A 124 -16.45 0.29 -3.66
CA ASP A 124 -17.68 -0.33 -3.13
C ASP A 124 -18.95 0.39 -3.61
N ALA A 125 -18.88 1.69 -3.88
CA ALA A 125 -20.00 2.52 -4.32
C ALA A 125 -20.26 2.46 -5.84
N LEU A 126 -19.21 2.22 -6.64
CA LEU A 126 -19.30 2.27 -8.11
C LEU A 126 -19.17 0.90 -8.79
N GLY A 127 -18.67 -0.13 -8.09
CA GLY A 127 -18.63 -1.50 -8.58
C GLY A 127 -17.81 -1.69 -9.87
N GLU A 128 -18.26 -2.62 -10.72
CA GLU A 128 -17.56 -3.07 -11.94
C GLU A 128 -17.49 -2.03 -13.07
N GLY A 129 -18.21 -0.90 -12.96
CA GLY A 129 -18.16 0.20 -13.94
C GLY A 129 -17.00 1.20 -13.73
N LEU A 130 -16.10 0.93 -12.78
CA LEU A 130 -15.06 1.89 -12.41
C LEU A 130 -13.85 1.84 -13.37
N GLY A 131 -13.77 2.78 -14.31
CA GLY A 131 -12.66 2.87 -15.26
C GLY A 131 -11.34 3.40 -14.66
N LYS A 132 -11.41 4.33 -13.68
CA LYS A 132 -10.25 4.87 -12.97
C LYS A 132 -10.59 5.15 -11.51
N THR A 133 -9.64 4.85 -10.63
CA THR A 133 -9.77 5.10 -9.19
C THR A 133 -9.16 6.45 -8.81
N ILE A 134 -9.44 6.93 -7.59
CA ILE A 134 -8.72 8.06 -7.01
C ILE A 134 -7.22 7.77 -6.89
N ARG A 135 -6.81 6.51 -6.73
CA ARG A 135 -5.39 6.10 -6.74
C ARG A 135 -4.74 6.41 -8.07
N ASP A 136 -5.41 6.12 -9.18
CA ASP A 136 -4.89 6.36 -10.52
C ASP A 136 -4.63 7.85 -10.79
N THR A 137 -5.46 8.71 -10.23
CA THR A 137 -5.45 10.15 -10.51
C THR A 137 -4.67 10.96 -9.48
N TYR A 138 -4.82 10.63 -8.19
CA TYR A 138 -4.42 11.51 -7.09
C TYR A 138 -3.28 10.96 -6.24
N TYR A 139 -2.88 9.69 -6.37
CA TYR A 139 -1.90 9.12 -5.44
C TYR A 139 -0.62 9.96 -5.35
N GLY A 140 -0.02 10.31 -6.50
CA GLY A 140 1.24 11.04 -6.51
C GLY A 140 1.17 12.49 -6.02
N ALA A 141 -0.03 13.08 -5.97
CA ALA A 141 -0.26 14.38 -5.36
C ALA A 141 -0.65 14.22 -3.88
N ALA A 142 -1.50 13.25 -3.53
CA ALA A 142 -1.88 12.96 -2.16
C ALA A 142 -0.68 12.55 -1.28
N SER A 143 0.30 11.84 -1.85
CA SER A 143 1.50 11.45 -1.12
C SER A 143 2.51 12.59 -0.96
N ALA A 144 2.45 13.64 -1.78
CA ALA A 144 3.46 14.71 -1.79
C ALA A 144 2.94 16.06 -1.26
N THR A 145 1.68 16.39 -1.56
CA THR A 145 0.99 17.64 -1.22
C THR A 145 -0.42 17.39 -0.66
N PRO A 146 -0.56 16.77 0.52
CA PRO A 146 -1.87 16.33 1.02
C PRO A 146 -2.89 17.46 1.14
N ARG A 147 -2.48 18.62 1.68
CA ARG A 147 -3.38 19.77 1.91
C ARG A 147 -4.15 20.22 0.68
N THR A 148 -3.57 20.11 -0.52
CA THR A 148 -4.23 20.58 -1.75
C THR A 148 -5.19 19.55 -2.35
N VAL A 149 -5.04 18.27 -1.99
CA VAL A 149 -5.76 17.16 -2.63
C VAL A 149 -6.88 16.60 -1.74
N PHE A 150 -6.60 16.40 -0.45
CA PHE A 150 -7.54 15.75 0.46
C PHE A 150 -8.89 16.47 0.62
N PRO A 151 -8.98 17.81 0.66
CA PRO A 151 -10.28 18.49 0.71
C PRO A 151 -11.19 18.12 -0.46
N ARG A 152 -10.62 17.98 -1.67
CA ARG A 152 -11.36 17.53 -2.85
C ARG A 152 -11.79 16.06 -2.74
N LEU A 153 -10.88 15.20 -2.29
CA LEU A 153 -11.16 13.77 -2.11
C LEU A 153 -12.28 13.53 -1.07
N LEU A 154 -12.28 14.27 0.03
CA LEU A 154 -13.30 14.16 1.07
C LEU A 154 -14.69 14.58 0.58
N ARG A 155 -14.77 15.60 -0.29
CA ARG A 155 -16.03 15.99 -0.95
C ARG A 155 -16.56 14.89 -1.86
N VAL A 156 -15.69 14.30 -2.68
CA VAL A 156 -16.06 13.19 -3.57
C VAL A 156 -16.47 11.95 -2.77
N TYR A 157 -15.76 11.69 -1.66
CA TYR A 157 -16.06 10.60 -0.74
C TYR A 157 -17.47 10.66 -0.17
N GLN A 158 -17.98 11.84 0.21
CA GLN A 158 -19.35 12.02 0.70
C GLN A 158 -20.38 11.48 -0.30
N HIS A 159 -20.20 11.75 -1.60
CA HIS A 159 -21.08 11.23 -2.65
C HIS A 159 -20.98 9.71 -2.81
N HIS A 160 -19.80 9.12 -2.65
CA HIS A 160 -19.63 7.67 -2.69
C HIS A 160 -20.20 6.99 -1.44
N LEU A 161 -20.00 7.60 -0.26
CA LEU A 161 -20.53 7.11 1.00
C LEU A 161 -22.06 7.06 0.99
N GLY A 162 -22.71 8.05 0.39
CA GLY A 162 -24.18 8.09 0.25
C GLY A 162 -24.75 6.94 -0.60
N LYS A 163 -23.94 6.29 -1.44
CA LYS A 163 -24.33 5.10 -2.23
C LYS A 163 -24.11 3.79 -1.48
N LEU A 164 -23.46 3.81 -0.32
CA LEU A 164 -23.33 2.63 0.53
C LEU A 164 -24.56 2.50 1.44
N GLU A 165 -24.96 1.26 1.69
CA GLU A 165 -26.15 0.96 2.49
C GLU A 165 -25.81 0.22 3.79
N GLY A 166 -26.66 0.41 4.80
CA GLY A 166 -26.63 -0.28 6.08
C GLY A 166 -25.29 -0.17 6.81
N GLY A 167 -24.84 -1.28 7.40
CA GLY A 167 -23.63 -1.34 8.21
C GLY A 167 -22.34 -0.95 7.47
N ARG A 168 -22.28 -1.11 6.14
CA ARG A 168 -21.09 -0.72 5.35
C ARG A 168 -20.87 0.78 5.37
N ARG A 169 -21.94 1.58 5.28
CA ARG A 169 -21.88 3.04 5.36
C ARG A 169 -21.40 3.49 6.75
N VAL A 170 -22.05 2.99 7.80
CA VAL A 170 -21.73 3.34 9.20
C VAL A 170 -20.28 2.98 9.55
N ASN A 171 -19.83 1.78 9.18
CA ASN A 171 -18.47 1.34 9.44
C ASN A 171 -17.43 2.19 8.70
N ARG A 172 -17.74 2.62 7.47
CA ARG A 172 -16.84 3.46 6.68
C ARG A 172 -16.72 4.86 7.26
N GLU A 173 -17.86 5.44 7.64
CA GLU A 173 -17.92 6.76 8.28
C GLU A 173 -17.14 6.77 9.60
N ARG A 174 -17.36 5.77 10.46
CA ARG A 174 -16.62 5.61 11.73
C ARG A 174 -15.12 5.49 11.50
N LEU A 175 -14.68 4.74 10.49
CA LEU A 175 -13.26 4.59 10.17
C LEU A 175 -12.64 5.92 9.71
N VAL A 176 -13.32 6.65 8.82
CA VAL A 176 -12.81 7.95 8.33
C VAL A 176 -12.75 8.98 9.47
N GLN A 177 -13.75 8.99 10.35
CA GLN A 177 -13.76 9.83 11.55
C GLN A 177 -12.60 9.48 12.50
N GLU A 178 -12.35 8.20 12.77
CA GLU A 178 -11.22 7.77 13.60
C GLU A 178 -9.87 8.23 13.05
N ILE A 179 -9.68 8.12 11.73
CA ILE A 179 -8.42 8.52 11.11
C ILE A 179 -8.23 10.05 11.15
N LEU A 180 -9.32 10.81 10.95
CA LEU A 180 -9.29 12.27 10.90
C LEU A 180 -9.28 12.95 12.28
N ALA A 181 -9.85 12.31 13.31
CA ALA A 181 -10.01 12.92 14.64
C ALA A 181 -8.72 13.49 15.23
N PRO A 182 -7.54 12.82 15.15
CA PRO A 182 -6.28 13.38 15.65
C PRO A 182 -5.53 14.24 14.62
N LEU A 183 -6.10 14.49 13.44
CA LEU A 183 -5.48 15.33 12.40
C LEU A 183 -6.01 16.77 12.49
N ASP A 184 -5.38 17.59 13.32
CA ASP A 184 -5.76 19.01 13.46
C ASP A 184 -5.55 19.81 12.18
N VAL A 185 -4.40 19.61 11.53
CA VAL A 185 -4.01 20.35 10.32
C VAL A 185 -3.41 19.41 9.28
N LEU A 186 -3.89 19.51 8.04
CA LEU A 186 -3.31 18.77 6.93
C LEU A 186 -1.92 19.34 6.58
N PRO A 187 -0.86 18.51 6.52
CA PRO A 187 0.47 18.95 6.12
C PRO A 187 0.46 19.45 4.67
N ALA A 188 1.16 20.57 4.43
CA ALA A 188 1.27 21.17 3.09
C ALA A 188 2.05 20.26 2.13
N HIS A 189 3.13 19.67 2.64
CA HIS A 189 4.05 18.81 1.93
C HIS A 189 4.42 17.62 2.80
N LEU A 190 4.72 16.48 2.17
CA LEU A 190 5.34 15.33 2.83
C LEU A 190 6.74 15.12 2.26
N GLY A 191 7.73 15.06 3.15
CA GLY A 191 9.10 14.69 2.81
C GLY A 191 9.20 13.24 2.33
N LEU A 192 10.40 12.82 1.93
CA LEU A 192 10.60 11.49 1.39
C LEU A 192 10.32 10.38 2.42
N ALA A 193 10.73 10.56 3.67
CA ALA A 193 10.43 9.64 4.78
C ALA A 193 8.91 9.51 5.00
N GLU A 194 8.22 10.64 5.06
CA GLU A 194 6.77 10.70 5.23
C GLU A 194 6.00 10.10 4.05
N GLN A 195 6.51 10.26 2.82
CA GLN A 195 5.96 9.59 1.64
C GLN A 195 5.99 8.06 1.75
N GLY A 196 7.02 7.48 2.39
CA GLY A 196 7.04 6.05 2.66
C GLY A 196 6.08 5.64 3.78
N LEU A 197 5.95 6.44 4.84
CA LEU A 197 4.93 6.22 5.87
C LEU A 197 3.51 6.26 5.29
N PHE A 198 3.24 7.20 4.40
CA PHE A 198 1.99 7.28 3.65
C PHE A 198 1.73 6.00 2.86
N ALA A 199 2.74 5.52 2.12
CA ALA A 199 2.61 4.29 1.35
C ALA A 199 2.37 3.06 2.26
N LEU A 200 3.04 2.98 3.42
CA LEU A 200 2.82 1.90 4.39
C LEU A 200 1.43 1.95 5.01
N GLY A 201 0.97 3.13 5.44
CA GLY A 201 -0.38 3.30 5.98
C GLY A 201 -1.46 2.93 4.96
N TYR A 202 -1.26 3.30 3.70
CA TYR A 202 -2.11 2.87 2.60
C TYR A 202 -2.12 1.34 2.44
N TYR A 203 -0.94 0.72 2.41
CA TYR A 203 -0.80 -0.73 2.25
C TYR A 203 -1.46 -1.50 3.40
N HIS A 204 -1.16 -1.15 4.65
CA HIS A 204 -1.70 -1.81 5.83
C HIS A 204 -3.23 -1.71 5.89
N GLN A 205 -3.78 -0.52 5.64
CA GLN A 205 -5.23 -0.33 5.64
C GLN A 205 -5.91 -1.09 4.51
N THR A 206 -5.26 -1.16 3.34
CA THR A 206 -5.74 -1.94 2.19
C THR A 206 -5.76 -3.43 2.51
N MET A 207 -4.68 -3.98 3.09
CA MET A 207 -4.62 -5.39 3.51
C MET A 207 -5.69 -5.70 4.56
N ALA A 208 -5.92 -4.81 5.52
CA ALA A 208 -6.96 -4.99 6.54
C ALA A 208 -8.38 -5.10 5.93
N PHE A 209 -8.66 -4.42 4.80
CA PHE A 209 -9.93 -4.60 4.08
C PHE A 209 -10.04 -5.95 3.37
N TYR A 210 -8.92 -6.52 2.93
CA TYR A 210 -8.90 -7.84 2.27
C TYR A 210 -9.02 -8.98 3.27
N SER A 211 -8.32 -8.93 4.40
CA SER A 211 -8.37 -9.99 5.43
C SER A 211 -9.79 -10.18 6.01
N ARG A 212 -10.54 -9.09 6.20
CA ARG A 212 -11.96 -9.19 6.63
C ARG A 212 -12.86 -9.87 5.59
N ARG A 213 -12.50 -9.83 4.31
CA ARG A 213 -13.27 -10.49 3.24
C ARG A 213 -13.05 -12.00 3.25
N SER A 214 -11.83 -12.47 3.55
CA SER A 214 -11.56 -13.91 3.64
C SER A 214 -12.27 -14.56 4.83
N GLU A 215 -12.40 -13.85 5.95
CA GLU A 215 -13.13 -14.37 7.13
C GLU A 215 -14.65 -14.43 6.89
N GLY A 216 -15.24 -13.41 6.25
CA GLY A 216 -16.68 -13.38 5.97
C GLY A 216 -17.17 -14.24 4.81
N ALA A 217 -16.27 -14.84 4.01
CA ALA A 217 -16.64 -15.70 2.88
C ALA A 217 -16.84 -17.19 3.25
N VAL A 218 -16.59 -17.56 4.51
CA VAL A 218 -16.65 -18.96 4.98
C VAL A 218 -18.05 -19.35 5.48
N ASP A 219 -18.94 -18.38 5.77
CA ASP A 219 -20.21 -18.62 6.48
C ASP A 219 -21.49 -18.66 5.61
N THR A 220 -21.40 -18.86 4.28
CA THR A 220 -22.62 -18.89 3.41
C THR A 220 -22.86 -20.24 2.71
N THR A 221 -22.40 -21.34 3.30
CA THR A 221 -22.72 -22.69 2.80
C THR A 221 -23.25 -23.56 3.95
N THR A 222 -24.44 -23.27 4.43
CA THR A 222 -25.30 -24.20 5.21
C THR A 222 -26.74 -23.82 4.93
#